data_AF-A0A814RSN9-F1
#
_entry.id   AF-A0A814RSN9-F1
#
_cell.length_a   1.000
_cell.length_b   1.000
_cell.length_c   1.000
_cell.angle_alpha   90.00
_cell.angle_beta   90.00
_cell.angle_gamma   90.00
#
_symmetry.space_group_name_H-M   'P 1'
#
loop_
_entity.id
_entity.type
_entity.pdbx_description
1 polymer ?
#
loop_
_entity_poly.entity_id
_entity_poly.type
_entity_poly.pdbx_seq_one_letter_code
_entity_poly.pdbx_strand_id
1 'polypeptide(L)'
;MQLLNVLQKSGRYDTSVTQPQIDDILSTMYYRYECMNIDTFVTSEVVEVSHSIEPLIGLLRDPFSICPHLNTSVVPPSLYDGADLQSKRFILLSVSAPFYTHTVLPGSRLLNEISIIPDDNNKNVLPWMYQRLAHTDIKMEINIGNPKLILFDLGSSYFGGWEKDDTAAAGKWFYEYYKRFNVKFDRIIAFEFSSLNQHDAWEQLPSDVFPIYTLINVGVTESGKFNPWAMLQTIAQPSDHVVVKLDIDTSALENTLIKQILTDPSIHILIDELLFEHHVTVNEMIPYWGDMWDSLNDSLKDSYILFKKLRQLGIRAHSWP
;
A
#
# COMPACT_ATOMS: atom_id res chain seq x y z
N MET A 1 12.11 7.51 18.63
CA MET A 1 13.17 7.89 17.66
C MET A 1 14.50 7.14 17.78
N GLN A 2 15.12 6.98 18.97
CA GLN A 2 16.43 6.28 19.08
C GLN A 2 16.38 4.82 18.60
N LEU A 3 15.32 4.07 18.92
CA LEU A 3 15.14 2.69 18.45
C LEU A 3 14.93 2.61 16.92
N LEU A 4 14.19 3.55 16.34
CA LEU A 4 13.98 3.66 14.88
C LEU A 4 15.31 3.94 14.16
N ASN A 5 16.14 4.83 14.71
CA ASN A 5 17.49 5.10 14.22
C ASN A 5 18.43 3.89 14.35
N VAL A 6 18.26 3.07 15.40
CA VAL A 6 19.00 1.80 15.55
C VAL A 6 18.56 0.81 14.47
N LEU A 7 17.26 0.59 14.31
CA LEU A 7 16.68 -0.31 13.29
C LEU A 7 17.04 0.12 11.85
N GLN A 8 17.03 1.42 11.56
CA GLN A 8 17.43 1.98 10.25
C GLN A 8 18.93 1.83 9.97
N LYS A 9 19.78 1.92 11.00
CA LYS A 9 21.24 1.72 10.88
C LYS A 9 21.64 0.25 10.85
N SER A 10 20.86 -0.62 11.48
CA SER A 10 21.13 -2.06 11.62
C SER A 10 20.35 -2.92 10.62
N GLY A 11 20.12 -2.44 9.39
CA GLY A 11 19.33 -3.10 8.34
C GLY A 11 19.75 -4.53 7.92
N ARG A 12 20.67 -5.16 8.65
CA ARG A 12 20.83 -6.60 8.78
C ARG A 12 20.78 -6.92 10.27
N TYR A 13 19.59 -7.18 10.79
CA TYR A 13 19.48 -7.78 12.11
C TYR A 13 19.95 -9.23 11.97
N ASP A 14 20.95 -9.62 12.73
CA ASP A 14 21.42 -11.00 12.77
C ASP A 14 20.29 -11.86 13.36
N THR A 15 19.73 -12.75 12.55
CA THR A 15 18.66 -13.69 12.94
C THR A 15 19.07 -14.62 14.07
N SER A 16 20.36 -14.66 14.44
CA SER A 16 20.85 -15.41 15.60
C SER A 16 20.49 -14.79 16.96
N VAL A 17 20.05 -13.52 17.00
CA VAL A 17 19.66 -12.83 18.23
C VAL A 17 18.14 -12.88 18.40
N THR A 18 17.63 -13.89 19.09
CA THR A 18 16.24 -13.90 19.54
C THR A 18 16.03 -12.85 20.63
N GLN A 19 15.40 -11.72 20.31
CA GLN A 19 14.83 -10.80 21.29
C GLN A 19 13.30 -10.91 21.24
N PRO A 20 12.68 -11.67 22.18
CA PRO A 20 11.23 -11.94 22.15
C PRO A 20 10.36 -10.68 22.05
N GLN A 21 10.81 -9.56 22.63
CA GLN A 21 10.07 -8.30 22.63
C GLN A 21 10.02 -7.61 21.26
N ILE A 22 10.99 -7.87 20.37
CA ILE A 22 11.01 -7.31 19.01
C ILE A 22 10.02 -8.07 18.12
N ASP A 23 9.99 -9.39 18.23
CA ASP A 23 9.09 -10.25 17.47
C ASP A 23 7.61 -9.95 17.79
N ASP A 24 7.32 -9.50 19.00
CA ASP A 24 5.96 -9.14 19.42
C ASP A 24 5.42 -7.91 18.68
N ILE A 25 6.28 -6.93 18.37
CA ILE A 25 5.89 -5.58 17.93
C ILE A 25 6.17 -5.37 16.44
N LEU A 26 7.29 -5.86 15.91
CA LEU A 26 7.61 -5.71 14.49
C LEU A 26 6.84 -6.72 13.63
N SER A 27 6.64 -6.37 12.37
CA SER A 27 6.21 -7.33 11.37
C SER A 27 7.43 -8.05 10.82
N THR A 28 7.31 -9.32 10.46
CA THR A 28 8.40 -10.05 9.82
C THR A 28 8.00 -10.34 8.39
N MET A 29 8.85 -9.92 7.47
CA MET A 29 8.70 -10.19 6.07
C MET A 29 9.63 -11.33 5.67
N TYR A 30 9.08 -12.34 5.02
CA TYR A 30 9.82 -13.45 4.45
C TYR A 30 9.80 -13.32 2.95
N TYR A 31 10.95 -13.38 2.32
CA TYR A 31 11.05 -13.39 0.87
C TYR A 31 12.23 -14.20 0.39
N ARG A 32 12.08 -14.70 -0.83
CA ARG A 32 13.12 -15.36 -1.60
C ARG A 32 13.50 -14.40 -2.73
N TYR A 33 14.77 -14.10 -2.87
CA TYR A 33 15.26 -13.39 -4.05
C TYR A 33 16.27 -14.24 -4.80
N GLU A 34 16.28 -14.00 -6.11
CA GLU A 34 17.18 -14.63 -7.05
C GLU A 34 17.87 -13.48 -7.79
N CYS A 35 19.15 -13.23 -7.47
CA CYS A 35 19.91 -12.25 -8.22
C CYS A 35 20.39 -12.90 -9.52
N MET A 36 20.11 -12.25 -10.64
CA MET A 36 20.61 -12.66 -11.96
C MET A 36 21.84 -11.82 -12.30
N ASN A 37 22.90 -12.47 -12.76
CA ASN A 37 24.01 -11.75 -13.34
C ASN A 37 23.58 -11.22 -14.71
N ILE A 38 23.59 -9.90 -14.91
CA ILE A 38 23.09 -9.27 -16.14
C ILE A 38 23.94 -9.60 -17.37
N ASP A 39 25.21 -9.91 -17.18
CA ASP A 39 26.13 -10.22 -18.27
C ASP A 39 26.01 -11.68 -18.72
N THR A 40 25.66 -12.59 -17.80
CA THR A 40 25.61 -14.04 -18.09
C THR A 40 24.20 -14.60 -18.13
N PHE A 41 23.20 -13.86 -17.64
CA PHE A 41 21.83 -14.32 -17.40
C PHE A 41 21.75 -15.59 -16.53
N VAL A 42 22.81 -15.90 -15.79
CA VAL A 42 22.85 -17.02 -14.84
C VAL A 42 22.40 -16.52 -13.47
N THR A 43 21.45 -17.23 -12.87
CA THR A 43 21.01 -16.99 -11.49
C THR A 43 22.15 -17.31 -10.53
N SER A 44 22.62 -16.33 -9.76
CA SER A 44 23.83 -16.48 -8.96
C SER A 44 23.60 -17.15 -7.61
N GLU A 45 22.41 -17.02 -7.02
CA GLU A 45 22.04 -17.70 -5.77
C GLU A 45 20.55 -17.48 -5.48
N VAL A 46 19.91 -18.48 -4.87
CA VAL A 46 18.58 -18.32 -4.27
C VAL A 46 18.80 -18.05 -2.79
N VAL A 47 18.41 -16.88 -2.32
CA VAL A 47 18.55 -16.52 -0.91
C VAL A 47 17.16 -16.35 -0.30
N GLU A 48 16.88 -17.16 0.71
CA GLU A 48 15.72 -16.97 1.59
C GLU A 48 16.12 -16.04 2.72
N VAL A 49 15.38 -14.95 2.90
CA VAL A 49 15.66 -13.97 3.96
C VAL A 49 14.40 -13.62 4.71
N SER A 50 14.56 -13.44 6.03
CA SER A 50 13.59 -12.78 6.89
C SER A 50 14.12 -11.43 7.33
N HIS A 51 13.27 -10.41 7.28
CA HIS A 51 13.59 -9.09 7.83
C HIS A 51 12.45 -8.60 8.71
N SER A 52 12.80 -8.06 9.86
CA SER A 52 11.85 -7.25 10.62
C SER A 52 11.60 -5.95 9.88
N ILE A 53 10.34 -5.66 9.63
CA ILE A 53 9.88 -4.41 9.02
C ILE A 53 9.10 -3.61 10.07
N GLU A 54 9.22 -2.31 9.96
CA GLU A 54 8.56 -1.37 10.85
C GLU A 54 7.06 -1.31 10.45
N PRO A 55 6.12 -1.60 11.39
CA PRO A 55 4.74 -1.76 11.03
C PRO A 55 4.00 -0.51 10.56
N LEU A 56 4.46 0.69 10.84
CA LEU A 56 3.76 1.91 10.43
C LEU A 56 4.22 2.36 9.05
N ILE A 57 5.50 2.26 8.70
CA ILE A 57 6.02 2.79 7.44
C ILE A 57 6.07 1.70 6.36
N GLY A 58 6.20 0.43 6.78
CA GLY A 58 6.36 -0.71 5.89
C GLY A 58 7.83 -0.96 5.55
N LEU A 59 8.11 -1.34 4.30
CA LEU A 59 9.47 -1.53 3.83
C LEU A 59 10.20 -0.19 3.79
N LEU A 60 11.07 0.04 4.77
CA LEU A 60 11.96 1.21 4.82
C LEU A 60 12.97 1.23 3.66
N ARG A 61 13.11 0.13 2.92
CA ARG A 61 14.01 -0.02 1.76
C ARG A 61 13.41 -0.96 0.72
N ASP A 62 13.71 -0.66 -0.54
CA ASP A 62 13.44 -1.56 -1.65
C ASP A 62 14.22 -2.88 -1.46
N PRO A 63 13.57 -4.05 -1.43
CA PRO A 63 14.23 -5.35 -1.32
C PRO A 63 15.23 -5.61 -2.47
N PHE A 64 15.16 -4.89 -3.59
CA PHE A 64 16.15 -4.96 -4.66
C PHE A 64 17.46 -4.23 -4.36
N SER A 65 17.49 -3.32 -3.38
CA SER A 65 18.77 -2.75 -2.89
C SER A 65 19.70 -3.80 -2.26
N ILE A 66 19.24 -5.05 -2.15
CA ILE A 66 19.91 -6.17 -1.50
C ILE A 66 20.76 -6.97 -2.49
N CYS A 67 20.46 -6.93 -3.80
CA CYS A 67 21.35 -7.52 -4.80
C CYS A 67 22.64 -6.67 -4.90
N PRO A 68 23.82 -7.24 -4.59
CA PRO A 68 25.07 -6.48 -4.48
C PRO A 68 25.57 -5.89 -5.81
N HIS A 69 24.94 -6.27 -6.93
CA HIS A 69 25.28 -5.81 -8.28
C HIS A 69 24.39 -4.66 -8.78
N LEU A 70 23.34 -4.28 -8.05
CA LEU A 70 22.56 -3.10 -8.37
C LEU A 70 23.25 -1.89 -7.75
N ASN A 71 23.74 -1.01 -8.63
CA ASN A 71 24.48 0.19 -8.24
C ASN A 71 23.61 1.03 -7.27
N THR A 72 24.25 1.66 -6.27
CA THR A 72 23.61 2.43 -5.18
C THR A 72 22.74 3.62 -5.63
N SER A 73 22.62 3.84 -6.94
CA SER A 73 21.87 4.90 -7.61
C SER A 73 20.34 4.69 -7.65
N VAL A 74 19.81 3.55 -7.17
CA VAL A 74 18.36 3.30 -7.17
C VAL A 74 17.64 4.03 -6.04
N VAL A 75 18.33 4.36 -4.94
CA VAL A 75 17.76 5.22 -3.88
C VAL A 75 17.94 6.68 -4.32
N PRO A 76 16.86 7.45 -4.57
CA PRO A 76 16.99 8.83 -5.00
C PRO A 76 17.79 9.63 -3.95
N PRO A 77 18.82 10.40 -4.35
CA PRO A 77 19.60 11.23 -3.42
C PRO A 77 18.72 12.18 -2.58
N SER A 78 17.58 12.59 -3.16
CA SER A 78 16.57 13.46 -2.56
C SER A 78 15.77 12.83 -1.41
N LEU A 79 15.99 11.56 -1.07
CA LEU A 79 15.35 10.93 0.10
C LEU A 79 15.76 11.63 1.42
N TYR A 80 16.89 12.34 1.43
CA TYR A 80 17.49 12.96 2.62
C TYR A 80 17.58 14.49 2.58
N ASP A 81 16.97 15.16 1.59
CA ASP A 81 17.17 16.60 1.30
C ASP A 81 16.45 17.58 2.25
N GLY A 82 16.30 17.25 3.54
CA GLY A 82 16.06 18.22 4.63
C GLY A 82 14.78 19.08 4.62
N ALA A 83 13.98 19.06 3.56
CA ALA A 83 12.64 19.66 3.51
C ALA A 83 11.65 18.77 4.28
N ASP A 84 10.66 19.39 4.94
CA ASP A 84 9.62 18.74 5.75
C ASP A 84 9.30 17.34 5.25
N LEU A 85 9.84 16.35 5.96
CA LEU A 85 9.85 14.96 5.55
C LEU A 85 8.44 14.40 5.75
N GLN A 86 7.54 14.65 4.79
CA GLN A 86 6.28 13.92 4.73
C GLN A 86 6.61 12.42 4.65
N SER A 87 6.07 11.64 5.59
CA SER A 87 6.42 10.23 5.74
C SER A 87 6.08 9.40 4.48
N LYS A 88 5.18 9.92 3.63
CA LYS A 88 4.81 9.40 2.30
C LYS A 88 6.01 9.09 1.40
N ARG A 89 7.14 9.79 1.58
CA ARG A 89 8.39 9.54 0.82
C ARG A 89 9.02 8.18 1.11
N PHE A 90 8.72 7.60 2.26
CA PHE A 90 9.23 6.30 2.68
C PHE A 90 8.25 5.16 2.38
N ILE A 91 7.07 5.48 1.84
CA ILE A 91 6.08 4.48 1.46
C ILE A 91 6.44 3.93 0.07
N LEU A 92 6.79 2.64 0.06
CA LEU A 92 6.93 1.86 -1.16
C LEU A 92 5.62 1.12 -1.42
N LEU A 93 4.83 1.65 -2.36
CA LEU A 93 3.63 0.96 -2.85
C LEU A 93 4.02 -0.15 -3.83
N SER A 94 3.10 -1.07 -4.12
CA SER A 94 3.33 -2.27 -4.93
C SER A 94 3.94 -2.02 -6.30
N VAL A 95 3.61 -0.91 -6.96
CA VAL A 95 4.24 -0.58 -8.25
C VAL A 95 5.75 -0.37 -8.14
N SER A 96 6.24 -0.10 -6.94
CA SER A 96 7.66 0.02 -6.58
C SER A 96 8.20 -1.21 -5.84
N ALA A 97 7.37 -2.21 -5.51
CA ALA A 97 7.74 -3.33 -4.67
C ALA A 97 7.40 -4.68 -5.33
N PRO A 98 8.39 -5.50 -5.73
CA PRO A 98 8.18 -6.75 -6.46
C PRO A 98 7.56 -7.85 -5.59
N PHE A 99 6.25 -7.95 -5.52
CA PHE A 99 5.60 -9.04 -4.78
C PHE A 99 4.65 -9.84 -5.65
N TYR A 100 4.95 -11.14 -5.74
CA TYR A 100 3.99 -12.15 -6.18
C TYR A 100 3.29 -12.71 -4.95
N THR A 101 1.99 -12.47 -4.81
CA THR A 101 1.15 -13.21 -3.86
C THR A 101 0.87 -14.59 -4.48
N HIS A 102 1.76 -15.55 -4.25
CA HIS A 102 1.43 -16.94 -4.55
C HIS A 102 0.40 -17.42 -3.53
N THR A 103 -0.89 -17.28 -3.84
CA THR A 103 -1.91 -18.10 -3.20
C THR A 103 -1.68 -19.54 -3.66
N VAL A 104 -0.88 -20.29 -2.90
CA VAL A 104 -0.79 -21.73 -3.08
C VAL A 104 -2.13 -22.30 -2.65
N LEU A 105 -3.05 -22.48 -3.60
CA LEU A 105 -4.26 -23.27 -3.34
C LEU A 105 -3.80 -24.65 -2.84
N PRO A 106 -4.39 -25.20 -1.77
CA PRO A 106 -4.05 -26.53 -1.29
C PRO A 106 -4.26 -27.55 -2.42
N GLY A 107 -3.17 -28.09 -2.98
CA GLY A 107 -3.20 -29.07 -4.07
C GLY A 107 -2.63 -28.61 -5.41
N SER A 108 -2.33 -27.32 -5.61
CA SER A 108 -1.61 -26.86 -6.81
C SER A 108 -0.11 -27.15 -6.68
N ARG A 109 0.44 -27.95 -7.60
CA ARG A 109 1.89 -28.09 -7.78
C ARG A 109 2.44 -26.75 -8.27
N LEU A 110 3.54 -26.30 -7.66
CA LEU A 110 4.39 -25.23 -8.19
C LEU A 110 4.77 -25.59 -9.63
N LEU A 111 4.25 -24.85 -10.60
CA LEU A 111 4.76 -24.91 -11.96
C LEU A 111 6.12 -24.23 -11.92
N ASN A 112 7.19 -25.04 -11.90
CA ASN A 112 8.58 -24.61 -11.90
C ASN A 112 9.02 -23.95 -13.23
N GLU A 113 8.10 -23.59 -14.12
CA GLU A 113 8.39 -23.05 -15.44
C GLU A 113 7.35 -21.98 -15.82
N ILE A 114 7.39 -20.83 -15.14
CA ILE A 114 6.87 -19.60 -15.75
C ILE A 114 8.05 -18.98 -16.48
N SER A 115 8.16 -19.25 -17.78
CA SER A 115 9.06 -18.50 -18.65
C SER A 115 8.53 -17.07 -18.74
N ILE A 116 9.20 -16.13 -18.08
CA ILE A 116 8.92 -14.70 -18.21
C ILE A 116 9.27 -14.32 -19.65
N ILE A 117 8.27 -14.24 -20.53
CA ILE A 117 8.44 -13.68 -21.87
C ILE A 117 8.24 -12.17 -21.72
N PRO A 118 9.28 -11.33 -21.87
CA PRO A 118 9.10 -9.89 -21.86
C PRO A 118 8.16 -9.49 -23.00
N ASP A 119 7.10 -8.74 -22.70
CA ASP A 119 6.30 -8.11 -23.75
C ASP A 119 7.16 -7.04 -24.41
N ASP A 120 7.63 -7.31 -25.64
CA ASP A 120 8.48 -6.41 -26.42
C ASP A 120 7.80 -5.05 -26.70
N ASN A 121 6.47 -4.95 -26.57
CA ASN A 121 5.73 -3.71 -26.73
C ASN A 121 5.62 -2.88 -25.44
N ASN A 122 6.04 -3.42 -24.30
CA ASN A 122 5.84 -2.80 -22.99
C ASN A 122 7.14 -2.73 -22.17
N LYS A 123 8.25 -2.35 -22.82
CA LYS A 123 9.60 -2.24 -22.23
C LYS A 123 9.73 -1.29 -21.02
N ASN A 124 8.68 -0.54 -20.69
CA ASN A 124 8.64 0.41 -19.59
C ASN A 124 7.81 -0.07 -18.38
N VAL A 125 7.21 -1.26 -18.44
CA VAL A 125 6.50 -1.87 -17.32
C VAL A 125 7.38 -2.99 -16.79
N LEU A 126 7.79 -2.90 -15.52
CA LEU A 126 8.66 -3.92 -14.92
C LEU A 126 7.96 -5.29 -14.98
N PRO A 127 8.66 -6.39 -15.31
CA PRO A 127 8.03 -7.71 -15.52
C PRO A 127 7.21 -8.27 -14.35
N TRP A 128 7.38 -7.72 -13.15
CA TRP A 128 6.65 -8.06 -11.92
C TRP A 128 5.55 -7.05 -11.58
N MET A 129 5.52 -5.88 -12.21
CA MET A 129 4.41 -4.93 -12.14
C MET A 129 3.31 -5.46 -13.05
N TYR A 130 2.25 -6.04 -12.48
CA TYR A 130 1.14 -6.54 -13.27
C TYR A 130 1.59 -7.47 -14.39
N GLN A 131 2.13 -8.63 -14.03
CA GLN A 131 1.88 -9.78 -14.90
C GLN A 131 0.38 -10.04 -14.85
N ARG A 132 -0.34 -9.32 -15.72
CA ARG A 132 -1.53 -9.84 -16.40
C ARG A 132 -1.12 -11.27 -16.75
N LEU A 133 -1.70 -12.28 -16.11
CA LEU A 133 -1.49 -13.66 -16.50
C LEU A 133 -1.92 -13.73 -17.97
N ALA A 134 -0.99 -13.45 -18.89
CA ALA A 134 -1.16 -13.75 -20.28
C ALA A 134 -1.22 -15.26 -20.26
N HIS A 135 -2.42 -15.79 -20.46
CA HIS A 135 -2.71 -17.21 -20.57
C HIS A 135 -1.63 -17.90 -21.41
N THR A 136 -0.62 -18.45 -20.74
CA THR A 136 0.29 -19.42 -21.34
C THR A 136 -0.39 -20.76 -21.17
N ASP A 137 -1.14 -21.12 -22.22
CA ASP A 137 -1.54 -22.47 -22.62
C ASP A 137 -2.29 -23.41 -21.65
N ILE A 138 -2.70 -22.95 -20.47
CA ILE A 138 -3.70 -23.68 -19.67
C ILE A 138 -5.09 -23.17 -20.07
N LYS A 139 -5.77 -23.94 -20.93
CA LYS A 139 -7.21 -23.83 -21.22
C LYS A 139 -8.05 -24.20 -19.98
N MET A 140 -7.92 -23.45 -18.90
CA MET A 140 -9.00 -23.30 -17.93
C MET A 140 -9.69 -22.00 -18.30
N GLU A 141 -10.86 -22.11 -18.94
CA GLU A 141 -11.82 -21.02 -19.14
C GLU A 141 -12.42 -20.59 -17.78
N ILE A 142 -11.58 -20.11 -16.86
CA ILE A 142 -12.07 -19.25 -15.80
C ILE A 142 -12.12 -17.87 -16.45
N ASN A 143 -13.32 -17.37 -16.69
CA ASN A 143 -13.58 -16.02 -17.19
C ASN A 143 -13.25 -15.01 -16.06
N ILE A 144 -11.98 -14.95 -15.67
CA ILE A 144 -11.44 -13.93 -14.78
C ILE A 144 -11.39 -12.69 -15.65
N GLY A 145 -12.29 -11.73 -15.42
CA GLY A 145 -12.23 -10.44 -16.11
C GLY A 145 -10.85 -9.84 -15.94
N ASN A 146 -10.45 -8.93 -16.84
CA ASN A 146 -9.16 -8.26 -16.71
C ASN A 146 -9.06 -7.60 -15.32
N PRO A 147 -8.04 -7.94 -14.51
CA PRO A 147 -7.75 -7.28 -13.24
C PRO A 147 -7.75 -5.77 -13.38
N LYS A 148 -8.39 -5.08 -12.43
CA LYS A 148 -8.45 -3.62 -12.36
C LYS A 148 -7.58 -3.07 -11.25
N LEU A 149 -7.05 -1.87 -11.45
CA LEU A 149 -6.48 -1.05 -10.39
C LEU A 149 -7.53 -0.07 -9.86
N ILE A 150 -7.90 -0.20 -8.58
CA ILE A 150 -8.96 0.58 -7.96
C ILE A 150 -8.41 1.34 -6.74
N LEU A 151 -8.67 2.65 -6.68
CA LEU A 151 -8.41 3.47 -5.48
C LEU A 151 -9.72 3.78 -4.75
N PHE A 152 -9.74 3.53 -3.44
CA PHE A 152 -10.69 4.09 -2.50
C PHE A 152 -9.99 5.16 -1.66
N ASP A 153 -10.38 6.42 -1.83
CA ASP A 153 -9.87 7.57 -1.10
C ASP A 153 -10.95 8.05 -0.11
N LEU A 154 -10.89 7.57 1.13
CA LEU A 154 -11.87 7.88 2.17
C LEU A 154 -11.39 9.10 2.96
N GLY A 155 -12.16 10.19 2.88
CA GLY A 155 -11.81 11.53 3.36
C GLY A 155 -10.85 12.22 2.39
N SER A 156 -11.30 12.33 1.14
CA SER A 156 -10.44 12.71 0.02
C SER A 156 -10.12 14.20 -0.02
N SER A 157 -10.93 15.06 0.59
CA SER A 157 -11.05 16.48 0.22
C SER A 157 -11.32 16.65 -1.28
N TYR A 158 -10.79 17.69 -1.93
CA TYR A 158 -10.68 17.75 -3.39
C TYR A 158 -9.50 16.91 -3.89
N PHE A 159 -9.50 16.53 -5.18
CA PHE A 159 -8.44 15.71 -5.77
C PHE A 159 -7.03 16.28 -5.57
N GLY A 160 -6.86 17.59 -5.75
CA GLY A 160 -5.61 18.32 -5.51
C GLY A 160 -5.51 18.94 -4.12
N GLY A 161 -6.44 18.64 -3.21
CA GLY A 161 -6.49 19.15 -1.84
C GLY A 161 -7.39 20.38 -1.64
N TRP A 162 -7.56 20.76 -0.38
CA TRP A 162 -8.31 21.97 0.02
C TRP A 162 -7.77 23.23 -0.65
N GLU A 163 -6.45 23.34 -0.67
CA GLU A 163 -5.74 24.30 -1.50
C GLU A 163 -5.32 23.60 -2.80
N LYS A 164 -5.43 24.29 -3.94
CA LYS A 164 -4.97 23.73 -5.21
C LYS A 164 -3.48 23.39 -5.08
N ASP A 165 -3.13 22.15 -5.40
CA ASP A 165 -1.78 21.60 -5.33
C ASP A 165 -1.24 21.31 -3.92
N ASP A 166 -2.12 21.01 -2.98
CA ASP A 166 -1.74 20.52 -1.67
C ASP A 166 -0.99 19.18 -1.77
N THR A 167 0.19 19.13 -1.18
CA THR A 167 1.01 17.92 -1.08
C THR A 167 0.39 16.86 -0.14
N ALA A 168 -0.53 17.27 0.74
CA ALA A 168 -1.29 16.37 1.59
C ALA A 168 -2.39 15.60 0.83
N ALA A 169 -2.84 16.10 -0.33
CA ALA A 169 -3.95 15.53 -1.09
C ALA A 169 -3.69 14.08 -1.55
N ALA A 170 -4.48 13.14 -1.03
CA ALA A 170 -4.33 11.71 -1.31
C ALA A 170 -4.55 11.40 -2.80
N GLY A 171 -5.68 11.85 -3.37
CA GLY A 171 -6.03 11.60 -4.78
C GLY A 171 -4.92 11.98 -5.76
N LYS A 172 -4.40 13.21 -5.69
CA LYS A 172 -3.27 13.67 -6.52
C LYS A 172 -2.00 12.86 -6.24
N TRP A 173 -1.67 12.61 -4.96
CA TRP A 173 -0.45 11.88 -4.60
C TRP A 173 -0.43 10.46 -5.19
N PHE A 174 -1.50 9.68 -5.02
CA PHE A 174 -1.60 8.34 -5.61
C PHE A 174 -1.55 8.39 -7.14
N TYR A 175 -2.30 9.30 -7.75
CA TYR A 175 -2.29 9.47 -9.20
C TYR A 175 -0.89 9.72 -9.73
N GLU A 176 -0.17 10.69 -9.16
CA GLU A 176 1.19 11.01 -9.58
C GLU A 176 2.16 9.86 -9.31
N TYR A 177 2.04 9.18 -8.17
CA TYR A 177 2.90 8.06 -7.82
C TYR A 177 2.79 6.95 -8.87
N TYR A 178 1.58 6.46 -9.15
CA TYR A 178 1.35 5.38 -10.10
C TYR A 178 1.67 5.82 -11.55
N LYS A 179 1.36 7.07 -11.91
CA LYS A 179 1.65 7.63 -13.24
C LYS A 179 3.15 7.68 -13.54
N ARG A 180 4.02 7.91 -12.55
CA ARG A 180 5.49 7.87 -12.74
C ARG A 180 5.98 6.50 -13.20
N PHE A 181 5.25 5.44 -12.89
CA PHE A 181 5.51 4.07 -13.35
C PHE A 181 4.66 3.68 -14.57
N ASN A 182 4.02 4.64 -15.23
CA ASN A 182 3.11 4.42 -16.35
C ASN A 182 1.94 3.46 -16.03
N VAL A 183 1.55 3.38 -14.76
CA VAL A 183 0.38 2.63 -14.29
C VAL A 183 -0.79 3.60 -14.11
N LYS A 184 -1.98 3.19 -14.57
CA LYS A 184 -3.20 4.00 -14.51
C LYS A 184 -4.25 3.27 -13.69
N PHE A 185 -4.97 4.02 -12.86
CA PHE A 185 -6.17 3.52 -12.20
C PHE A 185 -7.25 3.25 -13.25
N ASP A 186 -7.99 2.16 -13.07
CA ASP A 186 -9.22 1.88 -13.81
C ASP A 186 -10.43 2.54 -13.14
N ARG A 187 -10.33 2.79 -11.83
CA ARG A 187 -11.37 3.48 -11.06
C ARG A 187 -10.79 4.17 -9.83
N ILE A 188 -11.30 5.36 -9.53
CA ILE A 188 -11.05 6.09 -8.29
C ILE A 188 -12.39 6.42 -7.65
N ILE A 189 -12.55 6.07 -6.38
CA ILE A 189 -13.75 6.35 -5.60
C ILE A 189 -13.33 7.18 -4.40
N ALA A 190 -13.85 8.39 -4.35
CA ALA A 190 -13.51 9.36 -3.33
C ALA A 190 -14.73 9.65 -2.46
N PHE A 191 -14.58 9.53 -1.14
CA PHE A 191 -15.59 9.92 -0.17
C PHE A 191 -15.14 11.19 0.55
N GLU A 192 -16.04 12.16 0.67
CA GLU A 192 -15.80 13.36 1.45
C GLU A 192 -17.08 13.77 2.19
N PHE A 193 -16.99 13.99 3.49
CA PHE A 193 -18.12 14.40 4.33
C PHE A 193 -18.41 15.90 4.19
N SER A 194 -17.36 16.71 4.14
CA SER A 194 -17.44 18.16 4.04
C SER A 194 -18.02 18.58 2.69
N SER A 195 -18.94 19.55 2.69
CA SER A 195 -19.55 20.02 1.43
C SER A 195 -18.49 20.62 0.50
N LEU A 196 -18.30 19.99 -0.66
CA LEU A 196 -17.39 20.48 -1.70
C LEU A 196 -18.15 21.29 -2.75
N ASN A 197 -17.48 22.29 -3.33
CA ASN A 197 -17.98 22.92 -4.54
C ASN A 197 -17.79 21.94 -5.71
N GLN A 198 -18.88 21.54 -6.36
CA GLN A 198 -18.83 20.56 -7.45
C GLN A 198 -17.97 21.04 -8.62
N HIS A 199 -18.13 22.31 -9.03
CA HIS A 199 -17.35 22.85 -10.15
C HIS A 199 -15.85 22.77 -9.85
N ASP A 200 -15.44 23.22 -8.67
CA ASP A 200 -14.03 23.22 -8.29
C ASP A 200 -13.47 21.80 -8.14
N ALA A 201 -14.29 20.85 -7.62
CA ALA A 201 -13.89 19.45 -7.52
C ALA A 201 -13.61 18.82 -8.88
N TRP A 202 -14.45 19.09 -9.87
CA TRP A 202 -14.29 18.54 -11.21
C TRP A 202 -13.19 19.27 -12.01
N GLU A 203 -12.99 20.58 -11.80
CA GLU A 203 -11.92 21.34 -12.46
C GLU A 203 -10.51 20.90 -12.05
N GLN A 204 -10.33 20.37 -10.84
CA GLN A 204 -9.03 19.90 -10.37
C GLN A 204 -8.59 18.56 -11.00
N LEU A 205 -9.51 17.82 -11.63
CA LEU A 205 -9.19 16.50 -12.16
C LEU A 205 -8.35 16.59 -13.44
N PRO A 206 -7.26 15.81 -13.53
CA PRO A 206 -6.61 15.54 -14.81
C PRO A 206 -7.60 14.96 -15.83
N SER A 207 -7.42 15.28 -17.12
CA SER A 207 -8.33 14.85 -18.18
C SER A 207 -8.50 13.34 -18.29
N ASP A 208 -7.46 12.58 -17.95
CA ASP A 208 -7.47 11.11 -17.95
C ASP A 208 -8.10 10.50 -16.69
N VAL A 209 -8.19 11.27 -15.60
CA VAL A 209 -8.84 10.86 -14.34
C VAL A 209 -10.34 11.15 -14.35
N PHE A 210 -10.76 12.24 -15.01
CA PHE A 210 -12.17 12.64 -15.10
C PHE A 210 -13.16 11.48 -15.40
N PRO A 211 -12.93 10.61 -16.41
CA PRO A 211 -13.90 9.54 -16.73
C PRO A 211 -13.92 8.37 -15.74
N ILE A 212 -12.93 8.24 -14.86
CA ILE A 212 -12.78 7.11 -13.93
C ILE A 212 -13.00 7.50 -12.46
N TYR A 213 -13.18 8.79 -12.20
CA TYR A 213 -13.33 9.35 -10.86
C TYR A 213 -14.80 9.41 -10.43
N THR A 214 -15.11 8.85 -9.27
CA THR A 214 -16.43 8.93 -8.64
C THR A 214 -16.30 9.67 -7.32
N LEU A 215 -16.85 10.89 -7.25
CA LEU A 215 -16.96 11.64 -6.00
C LEU A 215 -18.29 11.33 -5.31
N ILE A 216 -18.21 10.81 -4.08
CA ILE A 216 -19.34 10.60 -3.18
C ILE A 216 -19.19 11.63 -2.06
N ASN A 217 -19.79 12.81 -2.25
CA ASN A 217 -19.72 13.89 -1.28
C ASN A 217 -20.78 13.72 -0.16
N VAL A 218 -20.67 12.56 0.51
CA VAL A 218 -21.43 12.16 1.70
C VAL A 218 -20.45 11.39 2.58
N GLY A 219 -20.53 11.57 3.91
CA GLY A 219 -19.70 10.79 4.84
C GLY A 219 -19.95 9.29 4.76
N VAL A 220 -18.90 8.51 5.02
CA VAL A 220 -19.00 7.06 5.14
C VAL A 220 -19.82 6.66 6.37
N THR A 221 -20.35 5.43 6.35
CA THR A 221 -21.13 4.88 7.47
C THR A 221 -20.62 3.50 7.87
N GLU A 222 -20.87 3.10 9.12
CA GLU A 222 -20.52 1.76 9.61
C GLU A 222 -21.26 0.64 8.87
N SER A 223 -22.44 0.93 8.30
CA SER A 223 -23.27 -0.04 7.58
C SER A 223 -24.13 0.64 6.51
N GLY A 224 -24.76 -0.15 5.65
CA GLY A 224 -25.67 0.33 4.61
C GLY A 224 -24.94 0.83 3.35
N LYS A 225 -25.63 1.66 2.54
CA LYS A 225 -25.17 2.03 1.19
C LYS A 225 -23.92 2.91 1.13
N PHE A 226 -23.59 3.60 2.22
CA PHE A 226 -22.40 4.46 2.34
C PHE A 226 -21.30 3.79 3.18
N ASN A 227 -21.45 2.51 3.50
CA ASN A 227 -20.33 1.74 4.00
C ASN A 227 -19.37 1.43 2.84
N PRO A 228 -18.08 1.82 2.95
CA PRO A 228 -17.13 1.65 1.85
C PRO A 228 -16.88 0.18 1.52
N TRP A 229 -16.99 -0.72 2.49
CA TRP A 229 -16.74 -2.15 2.28
C TRP A 229 -17.88 -2.85 1.54
N ALA A 230 -19.14 -2.47 1.81
CA ALA A 230 -20.28 -2.95 1.03
C ALA A 230 -20.15 -2.54 -0.46
N MET A 231 -19.61 -1.34 -0.72
CA MET A 231 -19.29 -0.89 -2.07
C MET A 231 -18.13 -1.68 -2.66
N LEU A 232 -17.03 -1.84 -1.91
CA LEU A 232 -15.86 -2.62 -2.33
C LEU A 232 -16.26 -4.03 -2.79
N GLN A 233 -17.05 -4.74 -1.98
CA GLN A 233 -17.56 -6.08 -2.28
C GLN A 233 -18.42 -6.16 -3.54
N THR A 234 -19.00 -5.03 -3.97
CA THR A 234 -19.83 -4.97 -5.18
C THR A 234 -19.01 -4.71 -6.43
N ILE A 235 -17.89 -3.99 -6.32
CA ILE A 235 -17.16 -3.48 -7.48
C ILE A 235 -15.83 -4.16 -7.75
N ALA A 236 -15.21 -4.74 -6.71
CA ALA A 236 -13.91 -5.36 -6.77
C ALA A 236 -14.05 -6.89 -6.76
N GLN A 237 -13.06 -7.54 -7.33
CA GLN A 237 -12.89 -8.98 -7.33
C GLN A 237 -11.54 -9.33 -6.69
N PRO A 238 -11.34 -10.56 -6.18
CA PRO A 238 -10.05 -10.96 -5.60
C PRO A 238 -8.86 -10.88 -6.57
N SER A 239 -9.12 -10.78 -7.88
CA SER A 239 -8.08 -10.59 -8.90
C SER A 239 -7.74 -9.13 -9.15
N ASP A 240 -8.58 -8.19 -8.70
CA ASP A 240 -8.30 -6.75 -8.80
C ASP A 240 -7.22 -6.35 -7.80
N HIS A 241 -6.59 -5.22 -8.06
CA HIS A 241 -5.67 -4.58 -7.13
C HIS A 241 -6.35 -3.38 -6.48
N VAL A 242 -6.51 -3.42 -5.18
CA VAL A 242 -7.24 -2.37 -4.47
C VAL A 242 -6.33 -1.63 -3.49
N VAL A 243 -6.27 -0.32 -3.68
CA VAL A 243 -5.62 0.63 -2.79
C VAL A 243 -6.69 1.37 -2.01
N VAL A 244 -6.55 1.41 -0.69
CA VAL A 244 -7.46 2.11 0.21
C VAL A 244 -6.67 3.13 1.01
N LYS A 245 -7.13 4.39 1.04
CA LYS A 245 -6.76 5.39 2.05
C LYS A 245 -7.94 5.60 2.98
N LEU A 246 -7.69 5.53 4.28
CA LEU A 246 -8.66 5.80 5.34
C LEU A 246 -8.12 6.89 6.27
N ASP A 247 -8.69 8.09 6.13
CA ASP A 247 -8.47 9.22 7.03
C ASP A 247 -9.65 10.17 6.77
N ILE A 248 -10.65 10.12 7.67
CA ILE A 248 -11.95 10.81 7.61
C ILE A 248 -12.19 11.67 8.86
N ASP A 249 -11.13 11.98 9.61
CA ASP A 249 -11.15 12.80 10.84
C ASP A 249 -12.13 12.30 11.92
N THR A 250 -12.49 11.00 11.90
CA THR A 250 -13.46 10.41 12.84
C THR A 250 -12.95 9.08 13.38
N SER A 251 -11.98 9.14 14.31
CA SER A 251 -11.26 7.99 14.88
C SER A 251 -12.16 6.81 15.29
N ALA A 252 -13.28 7.05 15.97
CA ALA A 252 -14.18 5.97 16.39
C ALA A 252 -14.81 5.20 15.21
N LEU A 253 -15.14 5.91 14.14
CA LEU A 253 -15.70 5.33 12.92
C LEU A 253 -14.62 4.61 12.11
N GLU A 254 -13.44 5.21 11.98
CA GLU A 254 -12.28 4.58 11.33
C GLU A 254 -11.91 3.25 11.99
N ASN A 255 -11.81 3.25 13.32
CA ASN A 255 -11.53 2.05 14.09
C ASN A 255 -12.61 0.97 13.90
N THR A 256 -13.88 1.39 13.76
CA THR A 256 -14.97 0.47 13.42
C THR A 256 -14.80 -0.12 12.01
N LEU A 257 -14.45 0.70 11.03
CA LEU A 257 -14.18 0.25 9.65
C LEU A 257 -12.97 -0.68 9.56
N ILE A 258 -11.87 -0.38 10.27
CA ILE A 258 -10.69 -1.25 10.36
C ILE A 258 -11.04 -2.58 11.04
N LYS A 259 -11.85 -2.56 12.09
CA LYS A 259 -12.32 -3.79 12.74
C LYS A 259 -13.09 -4.67 11.78
N GLN A 260 -13.91 -4.09 10.89
CA GLN A 260 -14.61 -4.86 9.84
C GLN A 260 -13.60 -5.59 8.93
N ILE A 261 -12.54 -4.90 8.45
CA ILE A 261 -11.46 -5.53 7.68
C ILE A 261 -10.83 -6.71 8.45
N LEU A 262 -10.50 -6.49 9.73
CA LEU A 262 -9.85 -7.51 10.56
C LEU A 262 -10.71 -8.77 10.79
N THR A 263 -12.03 -8.61 10.82
CA THR A 263 -12.96 -9.69 11.21
C THR A 263 -13.69 -10.35 10.05
N ASP A 264 -13.71 -9.73 8.88
CA ASP A 264 -14.47 -10.22 7.72
C ASP A 264 -13.54 -10.61 6.55
N PRO A 265 -13.33 -11.92 6.30
CA PRO A 265 -12.59 -12.41 5.15
C PRO A 265 -13.11 -11.94 3.80
N SER A 266 -14.41 -11.68 3.68
CA SER A 266 -14.96 -11.18 2.42
C SER A 266 -14.60 -9.72 2.13
N ILE A 267 -14.02 -9.02 3.10
CA ILE A 267 -13.48 -7.66 2.93
C ILE A 267 -11.97 -7.70 2.72
N HIS A 268 -11.20 -8.30 3.63
CA HIS A 268 -9.73 -8.18 3.56
C HIS A 268 -9.09 -8.88 2.36
N ILE A 269 -9.72 -9.91 1.79
CA ILE A 269 -9.20 -10.55 0.56
C ILE A 269 -9.30 -9.63 -0.67
N LEU A 270 -10.03 -8.53 -0.57
CA LEU A 270 -10.23 -7.55 -1.63
C LEU A 270 -9.33 -6.32 -1.46
N ILE A 271 -8.46 -6.26 -0.45
CA ILE A 271 -7.62 -5.09 -0.17
C ILE A 271 -6.16 -5.51 -0.27
N ASP A 272 -5.44 -4.90 -1.21
CA ASP A 272 -4.00 -5.15 -1.37
C ASP A 272 -3.16 -4.14 -0.60
N GLU A 273 -3.59 -2.87 -0.60
CA GLU A 273 -2.90 -1.76 0.07
C GLU A 273 -3.87 -0.97 0.93
N LEU A 274 -3.45 -0.68 2.15
CA LEU A 274 -4.20 0.13 3.08
C LEU A 274 -3.30 1.21 3.66
N LEU A 275 -3.65 2.47 3.44
CA LEU A 275 -3.04 3.62 4.08
C LEU A 275 -4.04 4.13 5.12
N PHE A 276 -3.67 4.13 6.39
CA PHE A 276 -4.58 4.45 7.49
C PHE A 276 -3.93 5.42 8.46
N GLU A 277 -4.59 6.54 8.77
CA GLU A 277 -4.15 7.46 9.82
C GLU A 277 -4.70 7.00 11.18
N HIS A 278 -3.93 6.17 11.87
CA HIS A 278 -4.35 5.71 13.18
C HIS A 278 -4.06 6.78 14.24
N HIS A 279 -5.12 7.49 14.63
CA HIS A 279 -5.10 8.48 15.70
C HIS A 279 -4.72 7.85 17.05
N VAL A 280 -3.48 8.04 17.49
CA VAL A 280 -2.94 7.50 18.75
C VAL A 280 -2.33 8.58 19.63
N THR A 281 -2.31 8.31 20.94
CA THR A 281 -1.74 9.19 21.96
C THR A 281 -0.22 9.14 21.93
N VAL A 282 0.37 10.12 21.25
CA VAL A 282 1.82 10.36 21.16
C VAL A 282 2.08 11.84 21.37
N ASN A 283 2.95 12.18 22.33
CA ASN A 283 3.19 13.57 22.76
C ASN A 283 3.54 14.51 21.60
N GLU A 284 4.33 14.00 20.65
CA GLU A 284 4.77 14.74 19.47
C GLU A 284 3.62 15.06 18.50
N MET A 285 2.54 14.26 18.50
CA MET A 285 1.39 14.43 17.61
C MET A 285 0.23 15.21 18.22
N ILE A 286 0.24 15.44 19.55
CA ILE A 286 -0.80 16.22 20.26
C ILE A 286 -1.13 17.55 19.57
N PRO A 287 -0.16 18.37 19.09
CA PRO A 287 -0.48 19.64 18.42
C PRO A 287 -1.26 19.48 17.11
N TYR A 288 -1.15 18.32 16.45
CA TYR A 288 -1.78 18.05 15.15
C TYR A 288 -3.14 17.39 15.30
N TRP A 289 -3.38 16.66 16.40
CA TRP A 289 -4.68 16.05 16.72
C TRP A 289 -5.75 17.04 17.18
N GLY A 290 -5.42 18.32 17.30
CA GLY A 290 -6.36 19.35 17.73
C GLY A 290 -7.00 19.01 19.08
N ASP A 291 -8.29 19.27 19.23
CA ASP A 291 -9.03 19.02 20.49
C ASP A 291 -9.34 17.53 20.75
N MET A 292 -9.05 16.64 19.80
CA MET A 292 -9.39 15.21 19.93
C MET A 292 -8.41 14.42 20.79
N TRP A 293 -7.22 14.97 21.08
CA TRP A 293 -6.13 14.26 21.76
C TRP A 293 -6.51 13.66 23.13
N ASP A 294 -7.38 14.34 23.90
CA ASP A 294 -7.87 13.88 25.21
C ASP A 294 -8.82 12.66 25.12
N SER A 295 -9.39 12.42 23.92
CA SER A 295 -10.33 11.31 23.67
C SER A 295 -9.67 10.06 23.07
N LEU A 296 -8.37 10.15 22.73
CA LEU A 296 -7.60 9.06 22.15
C LEU A 296 -7.24 8.04 23.25
N ASN A 297 -7.75 6.82 23.08
CA ASN A 297 -7.51 5.72 24.04
C ASN A 297 -6.35 4.80 23.62
N ASP A 298 -5.96 4.84 22.35
CA ASP A 298 -4.97 3.94 21.78
C ASP A 298 -3.56 4.55 21.86
N SER A 299 -2.58 3.72 22.19
CA SER A 299 -1.17 4.11 22.24
C SER A 299 -0.45 3.81 20.92
N LEU A 300 0.77 4.34 20.75
CA LEU A 300 1.62 3.96 19.62
C LEU A 300 1.82 2.44 19.53
N LYS A 301 1.94 1.74 20.66
CA LYS A 301 2.07 0.28 20.70
C LYS A 301 0.84 -0.41 20.11
N ASP A 302 -0.35 0.11 20.38
CA ASP A 302 -1.60 -0.43 19.85
C ASP A 302 -1.65 -0.27 18.32
N SER A 303 -1.14 0.85 17.80
CA SER A 303 -0.94 1.04 16.35
C SER A 303 -0.03 -0.03 15.74
N TYR A 304 1.13 -0.29 16.33
CA TYR A 304 2.03 -1.33 15.83
C TYR A 304 1.36 -2.71 15.79
N ILE A 305 0.64 -3.07 16.85
CA ILE A 305 -0.10 -4.33 16.93
C ILE A 305 -1.18 -4.40 15.85
N LEU A 306 -1.92 -3.30 15.66
CA LEU A 306 -2.97 -3.19 14.65
C LEU A 306 -2.43 -3.38 13.24
N PHE A 307 -1.41 -2.62 12.86
CA PHE A 307 -0.78 -2.71 11.54
C PHE A 307 -0.12 -4.07 11.28
N LYS A 308 0.45 -4.70 12.31
CA LYS A 308 0.94 -6.08 12.22
C LYS A 308 -0.19 -7.06 11.91
N LYS A 309 -1.33 -6.96 12.60
CA LYS A 309 -2.50 -7.81 12.33
C LYS A 309 -3.04 -7.63 10.91
N LEU A 310 -3.11 -6.40 10.41
CA LEU A 310 -3.50 -6.11 9.02
C LEU A 310 -2.55 -6.80 8.03
N ARG A 311 -1.24 -6.73 8.26
CA ARG A 311 -0.26 -7.44 7.41
C ARG A 311 -0.35 -8.96 7.49
N GLN A 312 -0.70 -9.51 8.65
CA GLN A 312 -0.93 -10.95 8.79
C GLN A 312 -2.12 -11.45 7.96
N LEU A 313 -3.04 -10.56 7.55
CA LEU A 313 -4.13 -10.85 6.61
C LEU A 313 -3.70 -10.74 5.14
N GLY A 314 -2.44 -10.40 4.86
CA GLY A 314 -1.93 -10.20 3.50
C GLY A 314 -2.02 -8.77 2.97
N ILE A 315 -2.56 -7.82 3.76
CA ILE A 315 -2.69 -6.42 3.36
C ILE A 315 -1.36 -5.69 3.53
N ARG A 316 -0.91 -4.94 2.52
CA ARG A 316 0.20 -3.98 2.65
C ARG A 316 -0.31 -2.73 3.37
N ALA A 317 -0.34 -2.79 4.69
CA ALA A 317 -0.79 -1.68 5.52
C ALA A 317 0.35 -0.67 5.77
N HIS A 318 0.06 0.62 5.66
CA HIS A 318 0.97 1.74 5.93
C HIS A 318 0.22 2.84 6.70
N SER A 319 0.92 3.51 7.60
CA SER A 319 0.43 4.69 8.31
C SER A 319 0.33 5.82 7.30
N TRP A 320 -0.84 6.43 7.23
CA TRP A 320 -1.00 7.70 6.54
C TRP A 320 -0.53 8.84 7.46
N PRO A 321 0.28 9.80 6.97
CA PRO A 321 0.83 10.90 7.77
C PRO A 321 0.20 12.27 7.56
#